data_AF-X1HCR5-F1
#
_entry.id   AF-X1HCR5-F1
#
_cell.length_a   1.000
_cell.length_b   1.000
_cell.length_c   1.000
_cell.angle_alpha   90.00
_cell.angle_beta   90.00
_cell.angle_gamma   90.00
#
_symmetry.space_group_name_H-M   'P 1'
#
loop_
_entity.id
_entity.type
_entity.pdbx_description
1 polymer ?
#
loop_
_entity_poly.entity_id
_entity_poly.type
_entity_poly.pdbx_seq_one_letter_code
_entity_poly.pdbx_strand_id
1 'polypeptide(L)'
;MSDRVLDAMVRSFMNTCQSQYAFGWQGGEPTLMGLDFFKRVIDLQQKYGKAGMTVANGLQTNGILINDEFARHLARYNFLVGVSLDGPAEIHDRY
;
A
#
# COMPACT_ATOMS: atom_id res chain seq x y z
N MET A 1 3.10 8.93 8.74
CA MET A 1 4.36 8.22 9.06
C MET A 1 5.53 9.01 8.48
N SER A 2 6.62 9.23 9.21
CA SER A 2 7.80 9.93 8.67
C SER A 2 8.69 9.01 7.84
N ASP A 3 9.49 9.56 6.92
CA ASP A 3 10.38 8.77 6.04
C ASP A 3 11.37 7.92 6.86
N ARG A 4 11.91 8.46 7.95
CA ARG A 4 12.81 7.73 8.86
C ARG A 4 12.15 6.47 9.44
N VAL A 5 10.87 6.57 9.80
CA VAL A 5 10.11 5.43 10.37
C VAL A 5 9.77 4.44 9.28
N LEU A 6 9.38 4.91 8.10
CA LEU A 6 9.10 4.05 6.94
C LEU A 6 10.34 3.24 6.53
N ASP A 7 11.50 3.88 6.36
CA ASP A 7 12.76 3.19 6.04
C ASP A 7 13.11 2.15 7.10
N ALA A 8 13.05 2.52 8.38
CA ALA A 8 13.35 1.60 9.47
C ALA A 8 12.40 0.39 9.49
N MET A 9 11.10 0.60 9.26
CA MET A 9 10.10 -0.47 9.22
C MET A 9 10.36 -1.43 8.05
N VAL A 10 10.49 -0.91 6.82
CA VAL A 10 10.70 -1.74 5.62
C VAL A 10 12.02 -2.50 5.73
N ARG A 11 13.11 -1.81 6.09
CA ARG A 11 14.43 -2.41 6.25
C ARG A 11 14.42 -3.55 7.28
N SER A 12 13.82 -3.31 8.44
CA SER A 12 13.84 -4.28 9.53
C SER A 12 13.02 -5.51 9.17
N PHE A 13 11.84 -5.33 8.58
CA PHE A 13 10.99 -6.45 8.17
C PHE A 13 11.63 -7.27 7.05
N MET A 14 12.17 -6.63 6.02
CA MET A 14 12.80 -7.32 4.89
C MET A 14 14.15 -7.98 5.23
N ASN A 15 14.76 -7.65 6.36
CA ASN A 15 15.98 -8.31 6.83
C ASN A 15 15.71 -9.62 7.60
N THR A 16 14.44 -9.98 7.83
CA THR A 16 14.08 -11.31 8.35
C THR A 16 14.25 -12.38 7.26
N CYS A 17 14.33 -13.66 7.60
CA CYS A 17 14.49 -14.74 6.62
C CYS A 17 13.13 -15.29 6.16
N GLN A 18 12.58 -14.75 5.06
CA GLN A 18 11.31 -15.20 4.47
C GLN A 18 11.45 -15.29 2.94
N SER A 19 10.69 -16.18 2.32
CA SER A 19 10.57 -16.24 0.85
C SER A 19 9.56 -15.23 0.31
N GLN A 20 8.57 -14.85 1.13
CA GLN A 20 7.49 -13.93 0.78
C GLN A 20 7.29 -12.90 1.90
N TYR A 21 7.08 -11.64 1.52
CA TYR A 21 6.80 -10.53 2.42
C TYR A 21 5.50 -9.88 2.01
N ALA A 22 4.54 -9.79 2.93
CA ALA A 22 3.25 -9.13 2.68
C ALA A 22 3.14 -7.87 3.54
N PHE A 23 2.85 -6.74 2.89
CA PHE A 23 2.59 -5.46 3.54
C PHE A 23 1.12 -5.10 3.39
N GLY A 24 0.44 -4.80 4.50
CA GLY A 24 -0.92 -4.28 4.53
C GLY A 24 -0.95 -2.80 4.88
N TRP A 25 -1.45 -1.98 3.97
CA TRP A 25 -1.63 -0.54 4.13
C TRP A 25 -3.09 -0.24 4.47
N GLN A 26 -3.34 0.05 5.75
CA GLN A 26 -4.66 0.34 6.32
C GLN A 26 -4.55 1.46 7.38
N GLY A 27 -5.62 1.72 8.12
CA GLY A 27 -5.65 2.70 9.22
C GLY A 27 -6.99 3.44 9.26
N GLY A 28 -6.93 4.77 9.30
CA GLY A 28 -8.06 5.60 8.87
C GLY A 28 -8.20 5.50 7.34
N GLU A 29 -7.82 6.55 6.61
CA GLU A 29 -7.69 6.48 5.15
C GLU A 29 -6.21 6.54 4.73
N PRO A 30 -5.59 5.42 4.31
CA PRO A 30 -4.16 5.39 4.00
C PRO A 30 -3.77 6.22 2.77
N THR A 31 -4.68 6.47 1.82
CA THR A 31 -4.39 7.33 0.65
C THR A 31 -4.15 8.80 1.02
N LEU A 32 -4.50 9.23 2.24
CA LEU A 32 -4.12 10.55 2.78
C LEU A 32 -2.60 10.75 2.90
N MET A 33 -1.82 9.67 2.92
CA MET A 33 -0.37 9.75 2.86
C MET A 33 0.15 10.25 1.50
N GLY A 34 -0.71 10.27 0.48
CA GLY A 34 -0.40 10.73 -0.87
C GLY A 34 0.38 9.71 -1.69
N LEU A 35 0.37 9.88 -3.00
CA LEU A 35 1.03 8.97 -3.94
C LEU A 35 2.55 8.87 -3.74
N ASP A 36 3.20 9.98 -3.36
CA ASP A 36 4.65 10.00 -3.15
C ASP A 36 5.08 9.09 -1.99
N PHE A 37 4.22 8.90 -0.99
CA PHE A 37 4.45 7.91 0.05
C PHE A 37 4.49 6.48 -0.53
N PHE A 38 3.58 6.13 -1.41
CA PHE A 38 3.54 4.78 -2.02
C PHE A 38 4.67 4.57 -3.03
N LYS A 39 5.07 5.61 -3.77
CA LYS A 39 6.31 5.60 -4.57
C LYS A 39 7.52 5.28 -3.68
N ARG A 40 7.62 5.95 -2.52
CA ARG A 40 8.69 5.71 -1.55
C ARG A 40 8.67 4.32 -0.94
N VAL A 41 7.48 3.78 -0.65
CA VAL A 41 7.31 2.38 -0.20
C VAL A 41 7.96 1.42 -1.19
N ILE A 42 7.66 1.58 -2.48
CA ILE A 42 8.21 0.72 -3.53
C ILE A 42 9.73 0.89 -3.65
N ASP A 43 10.24 2.11 -3.62
CA ASP A 43 11.68 2.37 -3.70
C ASP A 43 12.45 1.65 -2.57
N LEU A 44 11.90 1.68 -1.35
CA LEU A 44 12.49 1.01 -0.19
C LEU A 44 12.39 -0.51 -0.31
N GLN A 45 11.25 -1.03 -0.76
CA GLN A 45 11.08 -2.47 -0.97
C GLN A 45 12.04 -3.00 -2.04
N GLN A 46 12.26 -2.27 -3.13
CA GLN A 46 13.24 -2.62 -4.16
C GLN A 46 14.67 -2.52 -3.63
N LYS A 47 14.99 -1.48 -2.86
CA LYS A 47 16.30 -1.28 -2.24
C LYS A 47 16.71 -2.42 -1.30
N TYR A 48 15.76 -2.93 -0.49
CA TYR A 48 16.03 -3.98 0.49
C TYR A 48 15.69 -5.39 0.00
N GLY A 49 15.00 -5.52 -1.13
CA GLY A 49 14.71 -6.79 -1.78
C GLY A 49 15.97 -7.51 -2.27
N LYS A 50 15.96 -8.84 -2.17
CA LYS A 50 17.04 -9.72 -2.62
C LYS A 50 16.50 -10.75 -3.61
N ALA A 51 17.38 -11.34 -4.42
CA ALA A 51 16.99 -12.38 -5.37
C ALA A 51 16.27 -13.54 -4.65
N GLY A 52 15.17 -14.01 -5.24
CA GLY A 52 14.33 -15.08 -4.69
C GLY A 52 13.27 -14.62 -3.67
N MET A 53 13.25 -13.34 -3.28
CA MET A 53 12.18 -12.78 -2.45
C MET A 53 11.00 -12.33 -3.30
N THR A 54 9.79 -12.55 -2.80
CA THR A 54 8.56 -11.95 -3.36
C THR A 54 7.97 -10.96 -2.36
N VAL A 55 7.57 -9.77 -2.83
CA VAL A 55 6.93 -8.75 -2.00
C VAL A 55 5.52 -8.49 -2.54
N ALA A 56 4.52 -8.58 -1.67
CA ALA A 56 3.14 -8.27 -1.96
C ALA A 56 2.68 -7.06 -1.14
N ASN A 57 1.89 -6.18 -1.76
CA ASN A 57 1.29 -5.04 -1.10
C ASN A 57 -0.25 -5.12 -1.21
N GLY A 58 -0.92 -5.01 -0.07
CA GLY A 58 -2.37 -4.84 0.03
C GLY A 58 -2.70 -3.42 0.49
N LEU A 59 -3.69 -2.78 -0.14
CA LEU A 59 -4.21 -1.46 0.25
C LEU A 59 -5.70 -1.57 0.54
N GLN A 60 -6.15 -1.13 1.72
CA GLN A 60 -7.57 -0.92 2.01
C GLN A 60 -7.88 0.58 1.93
N THR A 61 -8.89 0.99 1.17
CA THR A 61 -9.23 2.41 0.98
C THR A 61 -10.74 2.61 0.84
N ASN A 62 -11.22 3.80 1.20
CA ASN A 62 -12.56 4.27 0.85
C ASN A 62 -12.70 4.66 -0.64
N GLY A 63 -11.59 4.70 -1.39
CA GLY A 63 -11.57 4.96 -2.84
C GLY A 63 -11.68 6.42 -3.25
N ILE A 64 -12.04 7.34 -2.36
CA ILE A 64 -12.36 8.74 -2.69
C ILE A 64 -11.16 9.50 -3.30
N LEU A 65 -9.95 9.19 -2.85
CA LEU A 65 -8.72 9.87 -3.31
C LEU A 65 -7.99 9.12 -4.44
N ILE A 66 -8.54 8.01 -4.92
CA ILE A 66 -7.95 7.27 -6.03
C ILE A 66 -8.25 8.02 -7.33
N ASN A 67 -7.19 8.62 -7.88
CA ASN A 67 -7.20 9.18 -9.22
C ASN A 67 -6.42 8.29 -10.20
N ASP A 68 -6.42 8.68 -11.46
CA ASP A 68 -5.72 8.00 -12.56
C ASP A 68 -4.23 7.74 -12.31
N GLU A 69 -3.50 8.70 -11.74
CA GLU A 69 -2.07 8.52 -11.47
C GLU A 69 -1.85 7.49 -10.36
N PHE A 70 -2.67 7.57 -9.31
CA PHE A 70 -2.64 6.63 -8.20
C PHE A 70 -2.99 5.21 -8.68
N ALA A 71 -4.08 5.07 -9.44
CA ALA A 71 -4.51 3.79 -9.99
C ALA A 71 -3.44 3.17 -10.90
N ARG A 72 -2.79 3.96 -11.77
CA ARG A 72 -1.67 3.50 -12.60
C ARG A 72 -0.49 3.02 -11.76
N HIS A 73 -0.16 3.71 -10.67
CA HIS A 73 0.92 3.30 -9.78
C HIS A 73 0.61 1.98 -9.07
N LEU A 74 -0.60 1.83 -8.52
CA LEU A 74 -1.05 0.60 -7.87
C LEU A 74 -1.05 -0.59 -8.85
N ALA A 75 -1.55 -0.38 -10.07
CA ALA A 75 -1.57 -1.39 -11.11
C ALA A 75 -0.15 -1.79 -11.55
N ARG A 76 0.75 -0.82 -11.73
CA ARG A 76 2.16 -1.08 -12.11
C ARG A 76 2.86 -2.03 -11.14
N TYR A 77 2.54 -1.95 -9.86
CA TYR A 77 3.17 -2.76 -8.81
C TYR A 77 2.24 -3.86 -8.26
N ASN A 78 1.15 -4.17 -8.96
CA ASN A 78 0.21 -5.24 -8.62
C ASN A 78 -0.27 -5.20 -7.15
N PHE A 79 -0.64 -4.01 -6.67
CA PHE A 79 -1.28 -3.91 -5.36
C PHE A 79 -2.61 -4.66 -5.37
N LEU A 80 -2.85 -5.47 -4.33
CA LEU A 80 -4.19 -5.96 -4.03
C LEU A 80 -4.98 -4.83 -3.36
N VAL A 81 -5.98 -4.29 -4.04
CA VAL A 81 -6.76 -3.15 -3.53
C VAL A 81 -8.13 -3.62 -3.06
N GLY A 82 -8.42 -3.40 -1.77
CA GLY A 82 -9.75 -3.50 -1.19
C GLY A 82 -10.41 -2.12 -1.17
N VAL A 83 -11.59 -2.01 -1.79
CA VAL A 83 -12.40 -0.79 -1.80
C VAL A 83 -13.59 -1.00 -0.88
N SER A 84 -13.73 -0.13 0.12
CA SER A 84 -14.87 -0.17 1.04
C SER A 84 -16.13 0.31 0.32
N LEU A 85 -17.10 -0.59 0.17
CA LEU A 85 -18.41 -0.30 -0.39
C LEU A 85 -19.45 -1.17 0.31
N ASP A 86 -20.41 -0.55 0.98
CA ASP A 86 -21.38 -1.25 1.84
C ASP A 86 -22.55 -1.85 1.05
N GLY A 87 -22.69 -1.50 -0.23
CA GLY A 87 -23.75 -1.98 -1.11
C GLY A 87 -24.21 -0.90 -2.09
N PRO A 88 -25.47 -0.97 -2.55
CA PRO A 88 -26.11 0.10 -3.32
C PRO A 88 -26.07 1.46 -2.61
N ALA A 89 -26.24 2.53 -3.38
CA ALA A 89 -26.14 3.91 -2.90
C ALA A 89 -27.05 4.20 -1.69
N GLU A 90 -28.28 3.68 -1.68
CA GLU A 90 -29.22 3.89 -0.58
C GLU A 90 -28.78 3.24 0.75
N ILE A 91 -27.87 2.27 0.69
CA ILE A 91 -27.25 1.66 1.87
C ILE A 91 -25.94 2.37 2.20
N HIS A 92 -25.08 2.59 1.20
CA HIS A 92 -23.74 3.15 1.38
C HIS A 92 -23.77 4.62 1.83
N ASP A 93 -24.64 5.44 1.25
CA ASP A 93 -24.70 6.90 1.47
C ASP A 93 -25.63 7.27 2.63
N ARG A 94 -26.15 6.28 3.36
CA ARG A 94 -27.15 6.49 4.41
C ARG A 94 -26.62 7.27 5.62
N TYR A 95 -25.31 7.22 5.85
CA TYR A 95 -24.60 7.79 7.00
C TYR A 95 -23.38 8.57 6.55
#